data_AF-A0AAW1PWV6-F1
#
_entry.id   AF-A0AAW1PWV6-F1
#
_cell.length_a   1.000
_cell.length_b   1.000
_cell.length_c   1.000
_cell.angle_alpha   90.00
_cell.angle_beta   90.00
_cell.angle_gamma   90.00
#
_symmetry.space_group_name_H-M   'P 1'
#
loop_
_entity.id
_entity.type
_entity.pdbx_description
1 polymer ?
#
loop_
_entity_poly.entity_id
_entity_poly.type
_entity_poly.pdbx_seq_one_letter_code
_entity_poly.pdbx_strand_id
1 'polypeptide(L)'
;MGSTEIEELLQSKDRQIAVLQAKLKNAARDHRVAAHASMHPSTGLKVDKRMENLGVSELAKKLRRLEGLIEKQDAERSTLQASHRSLEKECHRLRPLVEHREADIEQARAEVQAEMQQRLEAQMAQAKHIERLLTRRCEEEAAAAQQGQQAMHDAQAKAAETLQQLKDMQGQQGELLSKKLERDHRYAAQQRRLDGLAQKLEDTARALTTSEGDLAHLEDRMHGLRQRNGQLEKALAAEGKARQKAEHEANMLEGECRLMVAMLRSKIDPSRLLQTQTTQSGGPAGMPLAAPERAAQVPSSLPSNDIMALRQKLGPHVL
;
A
#
# COMPACT_ATOMS: atom_id res chain seq x y z
N MET A 1 -96.55 -0.81 24.13
CA MET A 1 -97.34 0.36 23.76
C MET A 1 -96.70 1.58 24.41
N GLY A 2 -96.36 2.61 23.66
CA GLY A 2 -95.78 3.85 24.21
C GLY A 2 -96.78 4.63 25.07
N SER A 3 -96.30 5.47 25.99
CA SER A 3 -97.16 6.38 26.80
C SER A 3 -98.13 7.19 25.92
N THR A 4 -97.65 7.59 24.74
CA THR A 4 -98.42 8.29 23.71
C THR A 4 -99.57 7.47 23.14
N GLU A 5 -99.36 6.17 22.90
CA GLU A 5 -100.39 5.27 22.37
C GLU A 5 -101.51 5.01 23.39
N ILE A 6 -101.18 4.99 24.68
CA ILE A 6 -102.18 4.84 25.76
C ILE A 6 -102.98 6.13 25.95
N GLU A 7 -102.36 7.31 25.81
CA GLU A 7 -103.04 8.60 25.82
C GLU A 7 -104.04 8.73 24.66
N GLU A 8 -103.65 8.33 23.45
CA GLU A 8 -104.54 8.30 22.29
C GLU A 8 -105.73 7.35 22.50
N LEU A 9 -105.49 6.19 23.10
CA LEU A 9 -106.55 5.23 23.45
C LEU A 9 -107.50 5.80 24.52
N LEU A 10 -106.99 6.47 25.55
CA LEU A 10 -107.80 7.13 26.57
C LEU A 10 -108.69 8.23 25.95
N GLN A 11 -108.12 9.07 25.08
CA GLN A 11 -108.90 10.09 24.36
C GLN A 11 -109.98 9.47 23.45
N SER A 12 -109.67 8.34 22.80
CA SER A 12 -110.64 7.59 21.99
C SER A 12 -111.79 7.02 22.83
N LYS A 13 -111.48 6.46 24.02
CA LYS A 13 -112.48 5.95 24.96
C LYS A 13 -113.38 7.06 25.51
N ASP A 14 -112.83 8.23 25.80
CA ASP A 14 -113.59 9.41 26.25
C ASP A 14 -114.62 9.85 25.21
N ARG A 15 -114.23 9.85 23.93
CA ARG A 15 -115.15 10.14 22.82
C ARG A 15 -116.24 9.08 22.69
N GLN A 16 -115.92 7.81 22.85
CA GLN A 16 -116.89 6.70 22.79
C GLN A 16 -117.91 6.74 23.94
N ILE A 17 -117.45 7.01 25.16
CA ILE A 17 -118.31 7.20 26.34
C ILE A 17 -119.26 8.38 26.12
N ALA A 18 -118.75 9.52 25.63
CA ALA A 18 -119.58 10.69 25.34
C ALA A 18 -120.69 10.40 24.31
N VAL A 19 -120.37 9.66 23.24
CA VAL A 19 -121.35 9.23 22.22
C VAL A 19 -122.40 8.29 22.81
N LEU A 20 -122.00 7.32 23.64
CA LEU A 20 -122.93 6.38 24.28
C LEU A 20 -123.83 7.08 25.30
N GLN A 21 -123.31 8.01 26.09
CA GLN A 21 -124.08 8.83 27.02
C GLN A 21 -125.13 9.69 26.31
N ALA A 22 -124.78 10.26 25.14
CA ALA A 22 -125.74 11.00 24.31
C ALA A 22 -126.87 10.08 23.79
N LYS A 23 -126.52 8.87 23.32
CA LYS A 23 -127.51 7.86 22.90
C LYS A 23 -128.41 7.42 24.06
N LEU A 24 -127.86 7.25 25.25
CA LEU A 24 -128.62 6.89 26.46
C LEU A 24 -129.62 8.00 26.83
N LYS A 25 -129.19 9.26 26.81
CA LYS A 25 -130.08 10.42 27.07
C LYS A 25 -131.23 10.50 26.07
N ASN A 26 -130.95 10.27 24.78
CA ASN A 26 -131.99 10.26 23.75
C ASN A 26 -132.96 9.09 23.93
N ALA A 27 -132.46 7.87 24.16
CA ALA A 27 -133.30 6.70 24.42
C ALA A 27 -134.15 6.86 25.69
N ALA A 28 -133.64 7.52 26.73
CA ALA A 28 -134.38 7.80 27.97
C ALA A 28 -135.47 8.86 27.74
N ARG A 29 -135.20 9.85 26.88
CA ARG A 29 -136.20 10.84 26.44
C ARG A 29 -137.31 10.17 25.63
N ASP A 30 -136.96 9.31 24.68
CA ASP A 30 -137.91 8.55 23.86
C ASP A 30 -138.77 7.62 24.73
N HIS A 31 -138.19 6.97 25.73
CA HIS A 31 -138.93 6.18 26.72
C HIS A 31 -139.92 7.03 27.55
N ARG A 32 -139.53 8.25 27.96
CA ARG A 32 -140.43 9.18 28.68
C ARG A 32 -141.57 9.65 27.78
N VAL A 33 -141.29 9.97 26.51
CA VAL A 33 -142.31 10.39 25.53
C VAL A 33 -143.28 9.25 25.24
N ALA A 34 -142.78 8.02 25.05
CA ALA A 34 -143.62 6.84 24.85
C ALA A 34 -144.47 6.50 26.09
N ALA A 35 -143.92 6.64 27.30
CA ALA A 35 -144.66 6.44 28.55
C ALA A 35 -145.74 7.52 28.78
N HIS A 36 -145.49 8.77 28.38
CA HIS A 36 -146.49 9.84 28.42
C HIS A 36 -147.60 9.65 27.37
N ALA A 37 -147.27 9.14 26.18
CA ALA A 37 -148.26 8.84 25.14
C ALA A 37 -149.22 7.70 25.55
N SER A 38 -148.75 6.69 26.29
CA SER A 38 -149.60 5.59 26.76
C SER A 38 -150.53 5.95 27.93
N MET A 39 -150.44 7.18 28.48
CA MET A 39 -151.25 7.68 29.60
C MET A 39 -152.50 8.47 29.14
N HIS A 40 -152.65 8.76 27.84
CA HIS A 40 -153.82 9.46 27.27
C HIS A 40 -154.60 8.55 26.31
N PRO A 41 -155.77 7.99 26.71
CA PRO A 41 -156.61 7.24 25.80
C PRO A 41 -157.59 8.19 25.11
N SER A 42 -157.13 8.88 24.06
CA SER A 42 -158.05 9.67 23.22
C SER A 42 -157.84 9.31 21.75
N THR A 43 -158.86 8.63 21.21
CA THR A 43 -159.20 8.32 19.80
C THR A 43 -159.09 6.83 19.42
N GLY A 44 -160.19 6.10 19.63
CA GLY A 44 -160.87 5.24 18.63
C GLY A 44 -160.15 4.09 17.92
N LEU A 45 -158.85 3.88 18.06
CA LEU A 45 -158.12 2.79 17.43
C LEU A 45 -157.72 1.78 18.50
N LYS A 46 -158.26 0.54 18.40
CA LYS A 46 -157.75 -0.62 19.15
C LYS A 46 -156.34 -0.94 18.63
N VAL A 47 -155.35 -0.15 19.02
CA VAL A 47 -153.96 -0.56 18.95
C VAL A 47 -153.73 -1.49 20.13
N ASP A 48 -153.28 -2.71 19.84
CA ASP A 48 -153.06 -3.75 20.83
C ASP A 48 -152.17 -3.24 21.97
N LYS A 49 -152.68 -3.16 23.20
CA LYS A 49 -151.89 -2.87 24.42
C LYS A 49 -150.64 -3.77 24.56
N ARG A 50 -150.62 -4.92 23.89
CA ARG A 50 -149.44 -5.79 23.76
C ARG A 50 -148.31 -5.13 22.96
N MET A 51 -148.61 -4.42 21.88
CA MET A 51 -147.63 -3.74 21.02
C MET A 51 -146.96 -2.55 21.72
N GLU A 52 -147.72 -1.76 22.50
CA GLU A 52 -147.16 -0.65 23.30
C GLU A 52 -146.27 -1.17 24.44
N ASN A 53 -146.70 -2.19 25.17
CA ASN A 53 -145.89 -2.81 26.22
C ASN A 53 -144.64 -3.53 25.68
N LEU A 54 -144.72 -4.10 24.47
CA LEU A 54 -143.55 -4.64 23.75
C LEU A 54 -142.57 -3.51 23.37
N GLY A 55 -143.07 -2.37 22.88
CA GLY A 55 -142.25 -1.20 22.55
C GLY A 55 -141.52 -0.60 23.75
N VAL A 56 -142.20 -0.47 24.89
CA VAL A 56 -141.61 0.01 26.16
C VAL A 56 -140.60 -1.01 26.71
N SER A 57 -140.89 -2.31 26.64
CA SER A 57 -139.96 -3.38 27.05
C SER A 57 -138.69 -3.42 26.20
N GLU A 58 -138.81 -3.24 24.87
CA GLU A 58 -137.66 -3.17 23.97
C GLU A 58 -136.81 -1.90 24.19
N LEU A 59 -137.43 -0.75 24.50
CA LEU A 59 -136.70 0.46 24.89
C LEU A 59 -135.98 0.29 26.23
N ALA A 60 -136.60 -0.34 27.22
CA ALA A 60 -135.96 -0.64 28.51
C ALA A 60 -134.80 -1.64 28.37
N LYS A 61 -134.87 -2.60 27.42
CA LYS A 61 -133.74 -3.48 27.08
C LYS A 61 -132.61 -2.72 26.39
N LYS A 62 -132.93 -1.78 25.49
CA LYS A 62 -131.92 -0.91 24.83
C LYS A 62 -131.23 0.03 25.82
N LEU A 63 -131.97 0.61 26.76
CA LEU A 63 -131.43 1.43 27.84
C LEU A 63 -130.45 0.63 28.70
N ARG A 64 -130.85 -0.54 29.22
CA ARG A 64 -129.96 -1.42 29.99
C ARG A 64 -128.72 -1.86 29.21
N ARG A 65 -128.84 -2.11 27.91
CA ARG A 65 -127.69 -2.43 27.04
C ARG A 65 -126.74 -1.24 26.88
N LEU A 66 -127.26 -0.03 26.73
CA LEU A 66 -126.44 1.19 26.62
C LEU A 66 -125.76 1.52 27.95
N GLU A 67 -126.46 1.38 29.08
CA GLU A 67 -125.90 1.50 30.43
C GLU A 67 -124.75 0.50 30.64
N GLY A 68 -124.96 -0.78 30.31
CA GLY A 68 -123.90 -1.79 30.42
C GLY A 68 -122.71 -1.57 29.47
N LEU A 69 -122.93 -0.96 28.30
CA LEU A 69 -121.83 -0.56 27.40
C LEU A 69 -121.04 0.63 27.95
N ILE A 70 -121.70 1.61 28.56
CA ILE A 70 -121.05 2.75 29.22
C ILE A 70 -120.22 2.25 30.40
N GLU A 71 -120.80 1.42 31.28
CA GLU A 71 -120.08 0.83 32.42
C GLU A 71 -118.86 0.02 31.96
N LYS A 72 -118.99 -0.75 30.87
CA LYS A 72 -117.85 -1.48 30.29
C LYS A 72 -116.76 -0.54 29.74
N GLN A 73 -117.14 0.54 29.06
CA GLN A 73 -116.17 1.52 28.56
C GLN A 73 -115.51 2.32 29.68
N ASP A 74 -116.25 2.67 30.74
CA ASP A 74 -115.70 3.34 31.93
C ASP A 74 -114.74 2.43 32.69
N ALA A 75 -115.04 1.12 32.79
CA ALA A 75 -114.13 0.14 33.35
C ALA A 75 -112.85 -0.01 32.52
N GLU A 76 -112.95 -0.10 31.19
CA GLU A 76 -111.79 -0.14 30.28
C GLU A 76 -110.95 1.15 30.32
N ARG A 77 -111.59 2.31 30.43
CA ARG A 77 -110.90 3.59 30.61
C ARG A 77 -110.16 3.65 31.94
N SER A 78 -110.80 3.20 33.02
CA SER A 78 -110.21 3.17 34.36
C SER A 78 -108.98 2.26 34.41
N THR A 79 -109.02 1.08 33.77
CA THR A 79 -107.87 0.18 33.68
C THR A 79 -106.73 0.75 32.83
N LEU A 80 -107.05 1.38 31.68
CA LEU A 80 -106.06 2.09 30.87
C LEU A 80 -105.41 3.27 31.63
N GLN A 81 -106.20 4.02 32.40
CA GLN A 81 -105.70 5.15 33.18
C GLN A 81 -104.81 4.68 34.34
N ALA A 82 -105.14 3.57 34.98
CA ALA A 82 -104.28 2.94 35.99
C ALA A 82 -102.97 2.44 35.37
N SER A 83 -103.02 1.83 34.18
CA SER A 83 -101.85 1.38 33.43
C SER A 83 -100.94 2.54 33.03
N HIS A 84 -101.51 3.64 32.50
CA HIS A 84 -100.78 4.86 32.14
C HIS A 84 -100.04 5.46 33.34
N ARG A 85 -100.73 5.68 34.46
CA ARG A 85 -100.09 6.18 35.70
C ARG A 85 -99.01 5.25 36.24
N SER A 86 -99.17 3.93 36.08
CA SER A 86 -98.15 2.97 36.48
C SER A 86 -96.90 3.09 35.62
N LEU A 87 -97.06 3.18 34.29
CA LEU A 87 -95.97 3.37 33.34
C LEU A 87 -95.28 4.72 33.53
N GLU A 88 -96.01 5.79 33.79
CA GLU A 88 -95.43 7.10 34.11
C GLU A 88 -94.54 7.03 35.34
N LYS A 89 -94.97 6.36 36.41
CA LYS A 89 -94.15 6.18 37.62
C LYS A 89 -92.89 5.37 37.33
N GLU A 90 -93.00 4.34 36.49
CA GLU A 90 -91.86 3.55 36.06
C GLU A 90 -90.88 4.36 35.20
N CYS A 91 -91.37 5.18 34.28
CA CYS A 91 -90.56 6.13 33.52
C CYS A 91 -89.85 7.16 34.41
N HIS A 92 -90.56 7.74 35.39
CA HIS A 92 -89.94 8.67 36.36
C HIS A 92 -88.90 7.98 37.24
N ARG A 93 -89.10 6.70 37.58
CA ARG A 93 -88.13 5.90 38.33
C ARG A 93 -86.89 5.56 37.50
N LEU A 94 -87.07 5.24 36.21
CA LEU A 94 -85.98 4.83 35.32
C LEU A 94 -85.15 6.01 34.81
N ARG A 95 -85.74 7.20 34.62
CA ARG A 95 -85.05 8.40 34.12
C ARG A 95 -83.72 8.71 34.84
N PRO A 96 -83.66 8.84 36.18
CA PRO A 96 -82.39 9.13 36.87
C PRO A 96 -81.37 7.98 36.75
N LEU A 97 -81.83 6.73 36.58
CA LEU A 97 -80.94 5.59 36.37
C LEU A 97 -80.29 5.62 34.98
N VAL A 98 -81.04 6.04 33.96
CA VAL A 98 -80.51 6.21 32.60
C VAL A 98 -79.52 7.38 32.56
N GLU A 99 -79.88 8.53 33.13
CA GLU A 99 -79.00 9.70 33.21
C GLU A 99 -77.70 9.38 33.96
N HIS A 100 -77.77 8.66 35.09
CA HIS A 100 -76.57 8.24 35.81
C HIS A 100 -75.71 7.27 35.00
N ARG A 101 -76.32 6.32 34.29
CA ARG A 101 -75.61 5.38 33.41
C ARG A 101 -74.96 6.09 32.22
N GLU A 102 -75.62 7.10 31.66
CA GLU A 102 -75.06 7.92 30.59
C GLU A 102 -73.84 8.70 31.10
N ALA A 103 -73.93 9.29 32.28
CA ALA A 103 -72.79 9.95 32.93
C ALA A 103 -71.62 8.98 33.19
N ASP A 104 -71.89 7.77 33.69
CA ASP A 104 -70.87 6.73 33.89
C ASP A 104 -70.20 6.32 32.56
N ILE A 105 -70.98 6.22 31.47
CA ILE A 105 -70.46 5.90 30.13
C ILE A 105 -69.60 7.05 29.60
N GLU A 106 -70.01 8.30 29.78
CA GLU A 106 -69.22 9.47 29.39
C GLU A 106 -67.91 9.56 30.17
N GLN A 107 -67.95 9.31 31.48
CA GLN A 107 -66.76 9.24 32.32
C GLN A 107 -65.81 8.12 31.86
N ALA A 108 -66.32 6.91 31.63
CA ALA A 108 -65.52 5.80 31.14
C ALA A 108 -64.88 6.09 29.77
N ARG A 109 -65.60 6.79 28.87
CA ARG A 109 -65.06 7.23 27.58
C ARG A 109 -63.92 8.25 27.75
N ALA A 110 -64.09 9.21 28.66
CA ALA A 110 -63.07 10.21 28.95
C ALA A 110 -61.80 9.58 29.55
N GLU A 111 -61.96 8.61 30.46
CA GLU A 111 -60.85 7.85 31.05
C GLU A 111 -60.07 7.05 29.98
N VAL A 112 -60.77 6.31 29.11
CA VAL A 112 -60.14 5.57 28.00
C VAL A 112 -59.40 6.52 27.05
N GLN A 113 -59.97 7.68 26.75
CA GLN A 113 -59.35 8.66 25.87
C GLN A 113 -58.09 9.27 26.52
N ALA A 114 -58.14 9.60 27.81
CA ALA A 114 -56.99 10.09 28.57
C ALA A 114 -55.86 9.05 28.63
N GLU A 115 -56.17 7.78 28.91
CA GLU A 115 -55.19 6.69 28.90
C GLU A 115 -54.56 6.49 27.53
N MET A 116 -55.36 6.52 26.46
CA MET A 116 -54.86 6.40 25.09
C MET A 116 -53.90 7.55 24.75
N GLN A 117 -54.23 8.77 25.18
CA GLN A 117 -53.42 9.96 24.93
C GLN A 117 -52.09 9.89 25.69
N GLN A 118 -52.11 9.50 26.96
CA GLN A 118 -50.90 9.26 27.75
C GLN A 118 -50.01 8.17 27.15
N ARG A 119 -50.60 7.07 26.66
CA ARG A 119 -49.85 6.00 25.98
C ARG A 119 -49.19 6.50 24.70
N LEU A 120 -49.90 7.30 23.91
CA LEU A 120 -49.35 7.90 22.69
C LEU A 120 -48.17 8.84 23.01
N GLU A 121 -48.31 9.69 24.02
CA GLU A 121 -47.24 10.58 24.49
C GLU A 121 -46.01 9.79 24.98
N ALA A 122 -46.22 8.73 25.77
CA ALA A 122 -45.17 7.85 26.23
C ALA A 122 -44.46 7.14 25.06
N GLN A 123 -45.21 6.64 24.08
CA GLN A 123 -44.66 6.02 22.87
C GLN A 123 -43.86 7.03 22.04
N MET A 124 -44.35 8.25 21.87
CA MET A 124 -43.63 9.31 21.17
C MET A 124 -42.34 9.72 21.91
N ALA A 125 -42.37 9.80 23.24
CA ALA A 125 -41.19 10.09 24.04
C ALA A 125 -40.14 8.96 23.90
N GLN A 126 -40.58 7.71 23.94
CA GLN A 126 -39.73 6.55 23.74
C GLN A 126 -39.13 6.53 22.32
N ALA A 127 -39.93 6.79 21.28
CA ALA A 127 -39.47 6.86 19.91
C ALA A 127 -38.40 7.94 19.72
N LYS A 128 -38.62 9.16 20.26
CA LYS A 128 -37.62 10.25 20.25
C LYS A 128 -36.35 9.88 21.00
N HIS A 129 -36.45 9.13 22.09
CA HIS A 129 -35.27 8.67 22.82
C HIS A 129 -34.46 7.66 22.00
N ILE A 130 -35.14 6.67 21.40
CA ILE A 130 -34.52 5.68 20.52
C ILE A 130 -33.85 6.37 19.32
N GLU A 131 -34.53 7.34 18.68
CA GLU A 131 -33.98 8.11 17.56
C GLU A 131 -32.67 8.83 17.92
N ARG A 132 -32.60 9.47 19.11
CA ARG A 132 -31.36 10.08 19.60
C ARG A 132 -30.26 9.07 19.84
N LEU A 133 -30.59 7.90 20.41
CA LEU A 133 -29.61 6.84 20.63
C LEU A 133 -29.07 6.28 19.31
N LEU A 134 -29.93 6.08 18.32
CA LEU A 134 -29.53 5.63 16.99
C LEU A 134 -28.66 6.67 16.29
N THR A 135 -29.05 7.95 16.35
CA THR A 135 -28.26 9.06 15.77
C THR A 135 -26.86 9.10 16.38
N ARG A 136 -26.78 9.07 17.72
CA ARG A 136 -25.49 9.05 18.42
C ARG A 136 -24.65 7.83 18.04
N ARG A 137 -25.26 6.65 17.94
CA ARG A 137 -24.56 5.43 17.53
C ARG A 137 -24.04 5.53 16.09
N CYS A 138 -24.83 6.07 15.17
CA CYS A 138 -24.38 6.32 13.80
C CYS A 138 -23.22 7.33 13.74
N GLU A 139 -23.25 8.38 14.55
CA GLU A 139 -22.14 9.34 14.67
C GLU A 139 -20.87 8.69 15.23
N GLU A 140 -21.00 7.87 16.28
CA GLU A 140 -19.88 7.12 16.87
C GLU A 140 -19.28 6.11 15.88
N GLU A 141 -20.12 5.38 15.15
CA GLU A 141 -19.68 4.45 14.09
C GLU A 141 -19.01 5.18 12.92
N ALA A 142 -19.54 6.34 12.51
CA ALA A 142 -18.93 7.19 11.49
C ALA A 142 -17.57 7.75 11.92
N ALA A 143 -17.46 8.21 13.17
CA ALA A 143 -16.20 8.69 13.74
C ALA A 143 -15.16 7.56 13.84
N ALA A 144 -15.56 6.36 14.28
CA ALA A 144 -14.69 5.18 14.32
C ALA A 144 -14.23 4.76 12.91
N ALA A 145 -15.12 4.82 11.90
CA ALA A 145 -14.76 4.54 10.52
C ALA A 145 -13.76 5.56 9.96
N GLN A 146 -13.95 6.85 10.24
CA GLN A 146 -13.00 7.91 9.84
C GLN A 146 -11.64 7.73 10.52
N GLN A 147 -11.60 7.43 11.81
CA GLN A 147 -10.36 7.11 12.52
C GLN A 147 -9.67 5.88 11.93
N GLY A 148 -10.43 4.83 11.59
CA GLY A 148 -9.90 3.64 10.91
C GLY A 148 -9.30 3.95 9.53
N GLN A 149 -9.95 4.82 8.74
CA GLN A 149 -9.42 5.28 7.45
C GLN A 149 -8.13 6.11 7.61
N GLN A 150 -8.10 7.03 8.58
CA GLN A 150 -6.90 7.82 8.89
C GLN A 150 -5.74 6.92 9.31
N ALA A 151 -5.97 5.96 10.21
CA ALA A 151 -4.96 5.00 10.63
C ALA A 151 -4.44 4.14 9.46
N MET A 152 -5.32 3.76 8.51
CA MET A 152 -4.90 3.06 7.30
C MET A 152 -4.01 3.95 6.42
N HIS A 153 -4.37 5.22 6.20
CA HIS A 153 -3.55 6.15 5.42
C HIS A 153 -2.19 6.41 6.08
N ASP A 154 -2.14 6.59 7.40
CA ASP A 154 -0.89 6.73 8.14
C ASP A 154 -0.01 5.48 8.04
N ALA A 155 -0.61 4.29 8.12
CA ALA A 155 0.10 3.03 7.92
C ALA A 155 0.63 2.89 6.49
N GLN A 156 -0.15 3.29 5.47
CA GLN A 156 0.29 3.31 4.08
C GLN A 156 1.43 4.31 3.85
N ALA A 157 1.37 5.50 4.44
CA ALA A 157 2.44 6.49 4.35
C ALA A 157 3.75 5.97 4.96
N LYS A 158 3.69 5.39 6.16
CA LYS A 158 4.86 4.75 6.80
C LYS A 158 5.40 3.57 5.99
N ALA A 159 4.51 2.76 5.39
CA ALA A 159 4.92 1.68 4.50
C ALA A 159 5.62 2.22 3.25
N ALA A 160 5.15 3.33 2.68
CA ALA A 160 5.78 3.96 1.53
C ALA A 160 7.17 4.55 1.89
N GLU A 161 7.30 5.20 3.05
CA GLU A 161 8.57 5.72 3.56
C GLU A 161 9.61 4.62 3.77
N THR A 162 9.21 3.50 4.42
CA THR A 162 10.10 2.36 4.64
C THR A 162 10.52 1.68 3.34
N LEU A 163 9.61 1.56 2.36
CA LEU A 163 9.95 1.08 1.02
C LEU A 163 10.94 2.01 0.30
N GLN A 164 10.79 3.32 0.45
CA GLN A 164 11.73 4.27 -0.13
C GLN A 164 13.11 4.15 0.52
N GLN A 165 13.18 4.07 1.85
CA GLN A 165 14.44 3.84 2.57
C GLN A 165 15.14 2.55 2.12
N LEU A 166 14.39 1.47 1.89
CA LEU A 166 14.94 0.21 1.37
C LEU A 166 15.53 0.37 -0.03
N LYS A 167 14.85 1.11 -0.93
CA LYS A 167 15.37 1.40 -2.28
C LYS A 167 16.65 2.22 -2.22
N ASP A 168 16.70 3.23 -1.36
CA ASP A 168 17.88 4.08 -1.19
C ASP A 168 19.07 3.26 -0.66
N MET A 169 18.85 2.39 0.33
CA MET A 169 19.89 1.47 0.82
C MET A 169 20.35 0.49 -0.25
N GLN A 170 19.44 -0.04 -1.07
CA GLN A 170 19.81 -0.90 -2.21
C GLN A 170 20.66 -0.14 -3.23
N GLY A 171 20.32 1.11 -3.53
CA GLY A 171 21.13 1.99 -4.38
C GLY A 171 22.53 2.21 -3.82
N GLN A 172 22.64 2.55 -2.53
CA GLN A 172 23.92 2.73 -1.84
C GLN A 172 24.76 1.45 -1.84
N GLN A 173 24.15 0.28 -1.61
CA GLN A 173 24.84 -1.01 -1.71
C GLN A 173 25.37 -1.26 -3.13
N GLY A 174 24.58 -0.96 -4.15
CA GLY A 174 25.00 -1.05 -5.56
C GLY A 174 26.22 -0.17 -5.86
N GLU A 175 26.21 1.09 -5.41
CA GLU A 175 27.36 1.99 -5.56
C GLU A 175 28.60 1.51 -4.82
N LEU A 176 28.45 1.02 -3.59
CA LEU A 176 29.57 0.49 -2.80
C LEU A 176 30.18 -0.75 -3.46
N LEU A 177 29.35 -1.65 -4.00
CA LEU A 177 29.82 -2.82 -4.75
C LEU A 177 30.56 -2.40 -6.01
N SER A 178 30.04 -1.43 -6.77
CA SER A 178 30.71 -0.88 -7.95
C SER A 178 32.08 -0.28 -7.60
N LYS A 179 32.15 0.58 -6.57
CA LYS A 179 33.41 1.15 -6.07
C LYS A 179 34.40 0.07 -5.59
N LYS A 180 33.91 -1.02 -4.98
CA LYS A 180 34.75 -2.14 -4.59
C LYS A 180 35.34 -2.84 -5.80
N LEU A 181 34.52 -3.16 -6.80
CA LEU A 181 34.99 -3.78 -8.05
C LEU A 181 36.04 -2.92 -8.77
N GLU A 182 35.85 -1.61 -8.82
CA GLU A 182 36.86 -0.70 -9.37
C GLU A 182 38.19 -0.77 -8.61
N ARG A 183 38.15 -0.82 -7.27
CA ARG A 183 39.36 -0.99 -6.45
C ARG A 183 40.01 -2.33 -6.71
N ASP A 184 39.24 -3.41 -6.76
CA ASP A 184 39.75 -4.77 -7.03
C ASP A 184 40.41 -4.84 -8.41
N HIS A 185 39.85 -4.19 -9.44
CA HIS A 185 40.49 -4.07 -10.75
C HIS A 185 41.81 -3.28 -10.71
N ARG A 186 41.87 -2.20 -9.92
CA ARG A 186 43.12 -1.44 -9.72
C ARG A 186 44.18 -2.28 -9.00
N TYR A 187 43.80 -3.02 -7.96
CA TYR A 187 44.69 -3.93 -7.27
C TYR A 187 45.20 -5.03 -8.20
N ALA A 188 44.33 -5.65 -9.00
CA ALA A 188 44.74 -6.65 -9.99
C ALA A 188 45.72 -6.08 -11.03
N ALA A 189 45.51 -4.84 -11.48
CA ALA A 189 46.42 -4.17 -12.40
C ALA A 189 47.79 -3.87 -11.75
N GLN A 190 47.79 -3.46 -10.48
CA GLN A 190 49.03 -3.26 -9.72
C GLN A 190 49.77 -4.58 -9.50
N GLN A 191 49.07 -5.66 -9.18
CA GLN A 191 49.68 -6.98 -9.01
C GLN A 191 50.38 -7.45 -10.29
N ARG A 192 49.71 -7.35 -11.45
CA ARG A 192 50.33 -7.68 -12.75
C ARG A 192 51.59 -6.85 -13.03
N ARG A 193 51.62 -5.58 -12.60
CA ARG A 193 52.83 -4.74 -12.74
C ARG A 193 53.94 -5.21 -11.81
N LEU A 194 53.63 -5.58 -10.57
CA LEU A 194 54.61 -6.14 -9.64
C LEU A 194 55.18 -7.45 -10.18
N ASP A 195 54.34 -8.36 -10.67
CA ASP A 195 54.77 -9.63 -11.27
C ASP A 195 55.68 -9.38 -12.49
N GLY A 196 55.32 -8.41 -13.34
CA GLY A 196 56.16 -8.02 -14.48
C GLY A 196 57.50 -7.37 -14.11
N LEU A 197 57.55 -6.63 -13.00
CA LEU A 197 58.81 -6.09 -12.47
C LEU A 197 59.67 -7.18 -11.82
N ALA A 198 59.06 -8.13 -11.10
CA ALA A 198 59.74 -9.28 -10.54
C ALA A 198 60.38 -10.14 -11.65
N GLN A 199 59.66 -10.41 -12.74
CA GLN A 199 60.21 -11.13 -13.89
C GLN A 199 61.40 -10.40 -14.50
N LYS A 200 61.31 -9.07 -14.68
CA LYS A 200 62.43 -8.27 -15.19
C LYS A 200 63.65 -8.33 -14.27
N LEU A 201 63.44 -8.29 -12.95
CA LEU A 201 64.52 -8.44 -11.98
C LEU A 201 65.18 -9.81 -12.11
N GLU A 202 64.42 -10.89 -12.22
CA GLU A 202 64.96 -12.23 -12.47
C GLU A 202 65.76 -12.30 -13.77
N ASP A 203 65.25 -11.73 -14.86
CA ASP A 203 65.93 -11.73 -16.15
C ASP A 203 67.25 -10.94 -16.07
N THR A 204 67.26 -9.79 -15.39
CA THR A 204 68.50 -9.02 -15.16
C THR A 204 69.49 -9.75 -14.25
N ALA A 205 69.02 -10.48 -13.24
CA ALA A 205 69.88 -11.28 -12.39
C ALA A 205 70.53 -12.43 -13.19
N ARG A 206 69.78 -13.10 -14.07
CA ARG A 206 70.32 -14.12 -14.98
C ARG A 206 71.34 -13.52 -15.96
N ALA A 207 71.04 -12.36 -16.53
CA ALA A 207 71.98 -11.64 -17.40
C ALA A 207 73.27 -11.25 -16.66
N LEU A 208 73.17 -10.83 -15.40
CA LEU A 208 74.34 -10.54 -14.57
C LEU A 208 75.18 -11.80 -14.35
N THR A 209 74.57 -12.91 -13.93
CA THR A 209 75.30 -14.18 -13.69
C THR A 209 76.00 -14.71 -14.94
N THR A 210 75.40 -14.53 -16.12
CA THR A 210 76.04 -14.90 -17.40
C THR A 210 77.22 -13.97 -17.72
N SER A 211 77.06 -12.66 -17.54
CA SER A 211 78.16 -11.71 -17.72
C SER A 211 79.32 -11.91 -16.74
N GLU A 212 79.03 -12.28 -15.49
CA GLU A 212 80.05 -12.64 -14.48
C GLU A 212 80.80 -13.92 -14.89
N GLY A 213 80.10 -14.91 -15.45
CA GLY A 213 80.72 -16.10 -16.03
C GLY A 213 81.63 -15.79 -17.22
N ASP A 214 81.18 -14.93 -18.14
CA ASP A 214 81.99 -14.47 -19.28
C ASP A 214 83.24 -13.71 -18.83
N LEU A 215 83.12 -12.86 -17.81
CA LEU A 215 84.26 -12.15 -17.21
C LEU A 215 85.25 -13.12 -16.58
N ALA A 216 84.79 -14.11 -15.82
CA ALA A 216 85.67 -15.14 -15.24
C ALA A 216 86.43 -15.92 -16.34
N HIS A 217 85.74 -16.31 -17.42
CA HIS A 217 86.37 -16.96 -18.58
C HIS A 217 87.42 -16.07 -19.27
N LEU A 218 87.16 -14.76 -19.39
CA LEU A 218 88.12 -13.80 -19.92
C LEU A 218 89.33 -13.62 -18.99
N GLU A 219 89.12 -13.57 -17.68
CA GLU A 219 90.19 -13.50 -16.68
C GLU A 219 91.10 -14.73 -16.74
N ASP A 220 90.53 -15.94 -16.81
CA ASP A 220 91.27 -17.19 -16.97
C ASP A 220 92.09 -17.19 -18.26
N ARG A 221 91.50 -16.76 -19.38
CA ARG A 221 92.19 -16.66 -20.67
C ARG A 221 93.33 -15.65 -20.61
N MET A 222 93.12 -14.49 -19.98
CA MET A 222 94.15 -13.48 -19.77
C MET A 222 95.29 -14.00 -18.89
N HIS A 223 94.96 -14.75 -17.83
CA HIS A 223 95.96 -15.40 -16.99
C HIS A 223 96.80 -16.40 -17.80
N GLY A 224 96.15 -17.26 -18.60
CA GLY A 224 96.83 -18.19 -19.50
C GLY A 224 97.73 -17.49 -20.53
N LEU A 225 97.29 -16.38 -21.11
CA LEU A 225 98.11 -15.56 -22.02
C LEU A 225 99.32 -14.93 -21.31
N ARG A 226 99.14 -14.39 -20.10
CA ARG A 226 100.24 -13.85 -19.29
C ARG A 226 101.27 -14.92 -18.94
N GLN A 227 100.83 -16.13 -18.57
CA GLN A 227 101.74 -17.25 -18.31
C GLN A 227 102.54 -17.63 -19.57
N ARG A 228 101.88 -17.75 -20.73
CA ARG A 228 102.55 -18.04 -22.02
C ARG A 228 103.55 -16.95 -22.39
N ASN A 229 103.18 -15.67 -22.26
CA ASN A 229 104.10 -14.56 -22.49
C ASN A 229 105.32 -14.63 -21.57
N GLY A 230 105.13 -14.92 -20.27
CA GLY A 230 106.25 -15.11 -19.34
C GLY A 230 107.14 -16.31 -19.69
N GLN A 231 106.58 -17.38 -20.26
CA GLN A 231 107.37 -18.51 -20.79
C GLN A 231 108.16 -18.11 -22.04
N LEU A 232 107.54 -17.36 -22.96
CA LEU A 232 108.21 -16.84 -24.17
C LEU A 232 109.32 -15.85 -23.83
N GLU A 233 109.13 -14.96 -22.86
CA GLU A 233 110.16 -14.05 -22.37
C GLU A 233 111.37 -14.80 -21.79
N LYS A 234 111.12 -15.86 -21.00
CA LYS A 234 112.18 -16.75 -20.50
C LYS A 234 112.90 -17.47 -21.63
N ALA A 235 112.16 -17.97 -22.63
CA ALA A 235 112.74 -18.62 -23.80
C ALA A 235 113.60 -17.65 -24.62
N LEU A 236 113.11 -16.43 -24.86
CA LEU A 236 113.81 -15.38 -25.58
C LEU A 236 115.07 -14.92 -24.82
N ALA A 237 115.01 -14.81 -23.48
CA ALA A 237 116.18 -14.53 -22.66
C ALA A 237 117.21 -15.69 -22.69
N ALA A 238 116.75 -16.94 -22.68
CA ALA A 238 117.62 -18.11 -22.81
C ALA A 238 118.28 -18.17 -24.19
N GLU A 239 117.53 -17.90 -25.26
CA GLU A 239 118.05 -17.79 -26.62
C GLU A 239 119.05 -16.63 -26.74
N GLY A 240 118.76 -15.48 -26.14
CA GLY A 240 119.68 -14.33 -26.08
C GLY A 240 121.01 -14.69 -25.40
N LYS A 241 120.96 -15.40 -24.26
CA LYS A 241 122.17 -15.92 -23.60
C LYS A 241 122.91 -16.94 -24.46
N ALA A 242 122.19 -17.83 -25.15
CA ALA A 242 122.79 -18.81 -26.05
C ALA A 242 123.48 -18.11 -27.24
N ARG A 243 122.85 -17.09 -27.83
CA ARG A 243 123.44 -16.26 -28.89
C ARG A 243 124.68 -15.51 -28.41
N GLN A 244 124.65 -14.88 -27.24
CA GLN A 244 125.83 -14.20 -26.68
C GLN A 244 127.00 -15.16 -26.43
N LYS A 245 126.73 -16.37 -25.94
CA LYS A 245 127.76 -17.41 -25.79
C LYS A 245 128.34 -17.82 -27.13
N ALA A 246 127.48 -18.12 -28.11
CA ALA A 246 127.89 -18.48 -29.46
C ALA A 246 128.69 -17.35 -30.14
N GLU A 247 128.28 -16.10 -29.96
CA GLU A 247 128.98 -14.92 -30.46
C GLU A 247 130.35 -14.74 -29.79
N HIS A 248 130.43 -14.96 -28.47
CA HIS A 248 131.71 -14.94 -27.75
C HIS A 248 132.66 -16.05 -28.22
N GLU A 249 132.16 -17.28 -28.37
CA GLU A 249 132.91 -18.41 -28.92
C GLU A 249 133.37 -18.13 -30.36
N ALA A 250 132.49 -17.61 -31.21
CA ALA A 250 132.85 -17.21 -32.58
C ALA A 250 133.93 -16.12 -32.60
N ASN A 251 133.84 -15.10 -31.74
CA ASN A 251 134.86 -14.06 -31.61
C ASN A 251 136.20 -14.61 -31.10
N MET A 252 136.19 -15.59 -30.18
CA MET A 252 137.40 -16.28 -29.73
C MET A 252 138.05 -17.06 -30.87
N LEU A 253 137.26 -17.86 -31.59
CA LEU A 253 137.75 -18.60 -32.76
C LEU A 253 138.25 -17.67 -33.87
N GLU A 254 137.57 -16.55 -34.10
CA GLU A 254 138.02 -15.53 -35.06
C GLU A 254 139.35 -14.90 -34.59
N GLY A 255 139.47 -14.62 -33.29
CA GLY A 255 140.72 -14.17 -32.66
C GLY A 255 141.87 -15.17 -32.84
N GLU A 256 141.61 -16.45 -32.61
CA GLU A 256 142.57 -17.54 -32.84
C GLU A 256 142.96 -17.64 -34.32
N CYS A 257 141.99 -17.55 -35.24
CA CYS A 257 142.25 -17.53 -36.68
C CYS A 257 143.11 -16.33 -37.08
N ARG A 258 142.80 -15.13 -36.56
CA ARG A 258 143.61 -13.91 -36.80
C ARG A 258 145.03 -14.08 -36.27
N LEU A 259 145.21 -14.68 -35.09
CA LEU A 259 146.52 -14.95 -34.51
C LEU A 259 147.31 -15.98 -35.33
N MET A 260 146.67 -17.07 -35.77
CA MET A 260 147.30 -18.06 -36.66
C MET A 260 147.72 -17.45 -37.98
N VAL A 261 146.89 -16.61 -38.60
CA VAL A 261 147.25 -15.86 -39.82
C VAL A 261 148.43 -14.93 -39.56
N ALA A 262 148.47 -14.24 -38.42
CA ALA A 262 149.61 -13.40 -38.05
C ALA A 262 150.91 -14.20 -37.85
N MET A 263 150.85 -15.37 -37.20
CA MET A 263 152.00 -16.25 -37.01
C MET A 263 152.48 -16.91 -38.31
N LEU A 264 151.56 -17.26 -39.20
CA LEU A 264 151.91 -17.77 -40.54
C LEU A 264 152.59 -16.67 -41.36
N ARG A 265 152.10 -15.42 -41.29
CA ARG A 265 152.77 -14.26 -41.89
C ARG A 265 154.17 -14.02 -41.28
N SER A 266 154.36 -14.23 -39.98
CA SER A 266 155.67 -14.07 -39.33
C SER A 266 156.65 -15.21 -39.61
N LYS A 267 156.21 -16.39 -40.06
CA LYS A 267 157.08 -17.54 -40.38
C LYS A 267 157.51 -17.61 -41.84
N ILE A 268 156.88 -16.85 -42.74
CA ILE A 268 157.14 -16.91 -44.19
C ILE A 268 158.22 -15.91 -44.66
N ASP A 269 158.61 -14.89 -43.87
CA ASP A 269 159.68 -13.95 -44.27
C ASP A 269 160.45 -13.31 -43.08
N PRO A 270 161.73 -13.65 -42.82
CA PRO A 270 162.53 -13.03 -41.77
C PRO A 270 163.31 -11.78 -42.25
N SER A 271 162.78 -11.01 -43.22
CA SER A 271 163.47 -9.84 -43.78
C SER A 271 162.52 -8.73 -44.22
N ARG A 272 162.02 -7.95 -43.25
CA ARG A 272 161.62 -6.54 -43.40
C ARG A 272 161.10 -6.01 -42.05
N LEU A 273 162.00 -5.46 -41.25
CA LEU A 273 161.63 -4.63 -40.10
C LEU A 273 162.16 -3.23 -40.38
N LEU A 274 161.42 -2.47 -41.19
CA LEU A 274 161.30 -1.00 -41.13
C LEU A 274 160.28 -0.49 -42.18
N GLN A 275 159.27 0.21 -41.68
CA GLN A 275 158.45 1.28 -42.31
C GLN A 275 157.69 1.05 -43.64
N THR A 276 156.36 1.05 -43.55
CA THR A 276 155.36 1.74 -44.42
C THR A 276 154.03 1.79 -43.62
N GLN A 277 153.48 2.91 -43.13
CA GLN A 277 152.73 3.99 -43.80
C GLN A 277 151.67 3.58 -44.84
N THR A 278 150.55 4.34 -44.81
CA THR A 278 149.50 4.64 -45.82
C THR A 278 148.13 3.92 -45.81
N THR A 279 147.13 4.65 -45.26
CA THR A 279 145.88 5.20 -45.88
C THR A 279 144.89 4.38 -46.72
N GLN A 280 143.59 4.74 -46.52
CA GLN A 280 142.45 4.70 -47.46
C GLN A 280 141.89 3.29 -47.79
N SER A 281 140.61 3.05 -48.10
CA SER A 281 139.36 3.82 -48.24
C SER A 281 138.29 2.81 -48.71
N GLY A 282 137.00 3.06 -48.46
CA GLY A 282 135.92 2.63 -49.37
C GLY A 282 134.90 1.64 -48.81
N GLY A 283 133.64 2.09 -48.76
CA GLY A 283 132.43 1.25 -48.68
C GLY A 283 132.19 0.46 -50.00
N PRO A 284 130.96 0.03 -50.38
CA PRO A 284 129.66 0.69 -50.15
C PRO A 284 128.44 -0.27 -49.99
N ALA A 285 127.23 0.31 -50.07
CA ALA A 285 125.96 -0.28 -50.54
C ALA A 285 125.24 -1.29 -49.59
N GLY A 286 123.93 -1.19 -49.34
CA GLY A 286 122.92 -0.34 -49.92
C GLY A 286 121.57 -0.40 -49.17
N MET A 287 120.85 0.71 -49.27
CA MET A 287 119.38 0.76 -49.46
C MET A 287 118.99 -0.14 -50.67
N PRO A 288 117.72 -0.56 -50.93
CA PRO A 288 116.54 0.31 -50.80
C PRO A 288 115.16 -0.37 -50.52
N LEU A 289 114.14 0.50 -50.54
CA LEU A 289 112.70 0.28 -50.82
C LEU A 289 111.88 -0.48 -49.77
N ALA A 290 110.59 -0.26 -49.62
CA ALA A 290 109.65 0.83 -49.91
C ALA A 290 108.30 0.26 -49.44
N ALA A 291 107.41 1.14 -49.01
CA ALA A 291 106.00 0.85 -48.75
C ALA A 291 105.29 0.24 -49.98
N PRO A 292 104.02 -0.18 -49.82
CA PRO A 292 103.01 0.78 -50.24
C PRO A 292 101.82 0.96 -49.28
N GLU A 293 101.31 2.18 -49.33
CA GLU A 293 99.98 2.63 -48.91
C GLU A 293 98.86 1.85 -49.64
N ARG A 294 97.65 1.72 -49.05
CA ARG A 294 96.54 2.68 -49.26
C ARG A 294 95.19 2.22 -48.64
N ALA A 295 94.55 3.21 -48.02
CA ALA A 295 93.11 3.55 -48.07
C ALA A 295 92.03 2.64 -47.44
N ALA A 296 91.46 3.14 -46.32
CA ALA A 296 90.03 3.46 -46.14
C ALA A 296 89.90 4.29 -44.83
N GLN A 297 89.70 5.61 -44.88
CA GLN A 297 88.40 6.31 -44.72
C GLN A 297 87.49 5.81 -43.56
N VAL A 298 87.58 6.49 -42.40
CA VAL A 298 86.53 7.23 -41.59
C VAL A 298 85.12 6.61 -41.49
N PRO A 299 84.37 6.62 -40.34
CA PRO A 299 84.25 7.67 -39.28
C PRO A 299 84.41 7.16 -37.82
N SER A 300 84.66 7.93 -36.76
CA SER A 300 84.15 9.23 -36.29
C SER A 300 82.63 9.33 -36.11
N SER A 301 82.07 8.60 -35.14
CA SER A 301 80.82 9.02 -34.48
C SER A 301 80.72 8.43 -33.08
N LEU A 302 80.95 9.27 -32.08
CA LEU A 302 80.21 9.23 -30.81
C LEU A 302 78.71 9.39 -31.12
N PRO A 303 77.80 8.63 -30.50
CA PRO A 303 76.49 9.15 -30.14
C PRO A 303 76.58 9.67 -28.71
N SER A 304 76.91 10.96 -28.57
CA SER A 304 76.30 11.74 -27.51
C SER A 304 74.86 12.03 -27.94
N ASN A 305 73.94 11.87 -26.99
CA ASN A 305 72.54 12.30 -27.04
C ASN A 305 71.56 11.48 -27.89
N ASP A 306 71.08 10.39 -27.29
CA ASP A 306 69.67 10.01 -27.36
C ASP A 306 69.06 9.82 -25.94
N ILE A 307 69.52 10.64 -25.00
CA ILE A 307 68.71 11.09 -23.87
C ILE A 307 68.06 12.40 -24.33
N MET A 308 66.97 12.35 -25.12
CA MET A 308 65.95 13.41 -25.33
C MET A 308 65.02 13.16 -26.55
N ALA A 309 64.62 11.92 -26.85
CA ALA A 309 63.57 11.71 -27.88
C ALA A 309 62.67 10.48 -27.64
N LEU A 310 62.25 10.22 -26.40
CA LEU A 310 60.99 9.52 -26.10
C LEU A 310 60.38 10.00 -24.77
N ARG A 311 60.50 11.31 -24.51
CA ARG A 311 59.71 12.05 -23.52
C ARG A 311 58.73 12.99 -24.24
N GLN A 312 58.03 12.46 -25.24
CA GLN A 312 56.89 13.11 -25.92
C GLN A 312 55.94 12.05 -26.51
N LYS A 313 55.38 11.21 -25.63
CA LYS A 313 54.16 10.41 -25.89
C LYS A 313 53.22 10.41 -24.68
N LEU A 314 53.14 11.56 -24.02
CA LEU A 314 52.04 11.92 -23.13
C LEU A 314 51.68 13.39 -23.38
N GLY A 315 50.58 13.61 -24.10
CA GLY A 315 49.77 14.85 -24.09
C GLY A 315 50.35 16.07 -24.79
N PRO A 316 49.53 16.84 -25.53
CA PRO A 316 48.37 17.47 -24.90
C PRO A 316 47.09 17.24 -25.71
N HIS A 317 46.16 16.48 -25.14
CA HIS A 317 44.73 16.70 -25.37
C HIS A 317 44.08 16.84 -24.01
N VAL A 318 44.09 18.09 -23.53
CA VAL A 318 42.92 18.68 -22.92
C VAL A 318 41.99 18.99 -24.08
N LEU A 319 41.01 18.11 -24.26
CA LEU A 319 39.58 18.36 -24.45
C LEU A 319 38.89 17.01 -24.39
#